data_AF-A0A7S0GG39-F1
#
_entry.id   AF-A0A7S0GG39-F1
#
_cell.length_a   1.000
_cell.length_b   1.000
_cell.length_c   1.000
_cell.angle_alpha   90.00
_cell.angle_beta   90.00
_cell.angle_gamma   90.00
#
_symmetry.space_group_name_H-M   'P 1'
#
loop_
_entity.id
_entity.type
_entity.pdbx_description
1 polymer ?
#
loop_
_entity_poly.entity_id
_entity_poly.type
_entity_poly.pdbx_seq_one_letter_code
_entity_poly.pdbx_strand_id
1 'polypeptide(L)'
;MVKKKGKSKRVCLKDKYKIQRRVTETHRKQRKAAKKGLGNKNKSKDPGIPNSWPFKAELLADIARSKEREAASKKPKSYEDLMAQSAKAKSEFDAAPQLTNLDKAAKDTGVGQQSRRAYLSCLREVIHRSDVILQILDARDPMGTRAGPSVEEALLSHADKRVVLILNKIDLIPKDAVTGWLNYLRRSFPTVALKA
;
A
#
# COMPACT_ATOMS: atom_id res chain seq x y z
N MET A 1 53.85 24.53 26.38
CA MET A 1 52.83 23.50 26.69
C MET A 1 52.50 22.73 25.41
N VAL A 2 52.91 21.46 25.29
CA VAL A 2 52.74 20.69 24.04
C VAL A 2 51.26 20.31 23.86
N LYS A 3 50.66 20.69 22.73
CA LYS A 3 49.27 20.33 22.39
C LYS A 3 49.14 18.81 22.29
N LYS A 4 48.24 18.22 23.09
CA LYS A 4 47.92 16.78 23.00
C LYS A 4 47.30 16.48 21.63
N LYS A 5 47.76 15.41 20.98
CA LYS A 5 47.18 14.93 19.72
C LYS A 5 45.72 14.50 19.94
N GLY A 6 44.82 15.05 19.11
CA GLY A 6 43.41 14.66 19.09
C GLY A 6 43.21 13.26 18.49
N LYS A 7 42.20 12.53 18.97
CA LYS A 7 41.84 11.23 18.41
C LYS A 7 41.23 11.42 17.01
N SER A 8 41.64 10.56 16.08
CA SER A 8 41.07 10.53 14.74
C SER A 8 39.63 10.04 14.77
N LYS A 9 38.76 10.68 13.98
CA LYS A 9 37.38 10.21 13.72
C LYS A 9 37.32 9.15 12.61
N ARG A 10 38.45 8.81 11.99
CA ARG A 10 38.51 7.78 10.94
C ARG A 10 38.27 6.40 11.56
N VAL A 11 37.40 5.62 10.92
CA VAL A 11 37.04 4.26 11.37
C VAL A 11 37.61 3.25 10.39
N CYS A 12 38.29 2.23 10.90
CA CYS A 12 38.76 1.12 10.07
C CYS A 12 37.56 0.29 9.55
N LEU A 13 37.68 -0.28 8.36
CA LEU A 13 36.65 -1.16 7.80
C LEU A 13 36.29 -2.31 8.75
N LYS A 14 37.28 -2.87 9.45
CA LYS A 14 37.08 -3.90 10.48
C LYS A 14 36.09 -3.44 11.56
N ASP A 15 36.24 -2.23 12.07
CA ASP A 15 35.37 -1.68 13.11
C ASP A 15 33.97 -1.35 12.56
N LYS A 16 33.90 -0.84 11.32
CA LYS A 16 32.62 -0.60 10.62
C LYS A 16 31.80 -1.89 10.50
N TYR A 17 32.38 -2.97 9.99
CA TYR A 17 31.69 -4.25 9.84
C TYR A 17 31.36 -4.89 11.20
N LYS A 18 32.21 -4.71 12.22
CA LYS A 18 31.94 -5.15 13.60
C LYS A 18 30.74 -4.43 14.20
N ILE A 19 30.64 -3.11 14.02
CA ILE A 19 29.51 -2.29 14.47
C ILE A 19 28.23 -2.74 13.75
N GLN A 20 28.27 -2.89 12.42
CA GLN A 20 27.12 -3.37 11.64
C GLN A 20 26.63 -4.74 12.11
N ARG A 21 27.55 -5.69 12.35
CA ARG A 21 27.21 -7.01 12.88
C ARG A 21 26.58 -6.95 14.27
N ARG A 22 27.09 -6.08 15.16
CA ARG A 22 26.49 -5.85 16.48
C ARG A 22 25.07 -5.26 16.37
N VAL A 23 24.87 -4.24 15.54
CA VAL A 23 23.56 -3.59 15.37
C VAL A 23 22.53 -4.58 14.83
N THR A 24 22.88 -5.30 13.76
CA THR A 24 22.01 -6.33 13.17
C THR A 24 21.67 -7.44 14.16
N GLU A 25 22.63 -7.89 14.97
CA GLU A 25 22.37 -8.87 16.02
C GLU A 25 21.48 -8.33 17.14
N THR A 26 21.65 -7.06 17.54
CA THR A 26 20.83 -6.40 18.55
C THR A 26 19.38 -6.28 18.06
N HIS A 27 19.15 -5.81 16.82
CA HIS A 27 17.82 -5.77 16.21
C HIS A 27 17.22 -7.17 16.07
N ARG A 28 18.03 -8.19 15.73
CA ARG A 28 17.57 -9.59 15.68
C ARG A 28 17.08 -10.05 17.04
N LYS A 29 17.82 -9.77 18.11
CA LYS A 29 17.45 -10.13 19.49
C LYS A 29 16.18 -9.38 19.93
N GLN A 30 16.08 -8.07 19.68
CA GLN A 30 14.88 -7.27 19.97
C GLN A 30 13.64 -7.82 19.25
N ARG A 31 13.73 -8.17 17.95
CA ARG A 31 12.61 -8.80 17.22
C ARG A 31 12.20 -10.14 17.80
N LYS A 32 13.16 -10.98 18.21
CA LYS A 32 12.86 -12.27 18.86
C LYS A 32 12.21 -12.06 20.24
N ALA A 33 12.69 -11.10 21.03
CA ALA A 33 12.10 -10.75 22.32
C ALA A 33 10.67 -10.20 22.17
N ALA A 34 10.45 -9.30 21.21
CA ALA A 34 9.12 -8.74 20.91
C ALA A 34 8.12 -9.80 20.46
N LYS A 35 8.58 -10.85 19.76
CA LYS A 35 7.74 -12.01 19.39
C LYS A 35 7.47 -12.96 20.57
N LYS A 36 8.40 -13.08 21.52
CA LYS A 36 8.22 -13.88 22.74
C LYS A 36 7.32 -13.21 23.78
N GLY A 37 7.17 -11.89 23.71
CA GLY A 37 6.16 -11.15 24.47
C GLY A 37 4.75 -11.46 23.96
N LEU A 38 4.23 -12.66 24.24
CA LEU A 38 2.79 -12.92 24.30
C LEU A 38 2.24 -12.23 25.55
N GLY A 39 2.13 -10.91 25.49
CA GLY A 39 1.51 -10.12 26.52
C GLY A 39 0.73 -9.03 25.83
N ASN A 40 -0.55 -8.92 26.17
CA ASN A 40 -1.45 -7.84 25.72
C ASN A 40 -0.64 -6.57 25.47
N LYS A 41 -0.57 -6.14 24.20
CA LYS A 41 -0.11 -4.80 23.90
C LYS A 41 -1.10 -3.88 24.58
N ASN A 42 -0.79 -3.45 25.80
CA ASN A 42 -1.55 -2.42 26.49
C ASN A 42 -1.65 -1.28 25.48
N LYS A 43 -2.88 -1.00 25.03
CA LYS A 43 -3.14 0.12 24.13
C LYS A 43 -2.47 1.34 24.78
N SER A 44 -1.74 2.10 23.98
CA SER A 44 -1.13 3.35 24.45
C SER A 44 -2.19 4.12 25.19
N LYS A 45 -2.00 4.32 26.50
CA LYS A 45 -2.91 5.14 27.29
C LYS A 45 -2.80 6.55 26.73
N ASP A 46 -3.95 7.11 26.35
CA ASP A 46 -4.01 8.50 25.91
C ASP A 46 -3.46 9.39 27.05
N PRO A 47 -2.46 10.24 26.81
CA PRO A 47 -1.97 11.18 27.81
C PRO A 47 -3.05 12.15 28.33
N GLY A 48 -4.21 12.24 27.65
CA GLY A 48 -5.37 12.97 28.11
C GLY A 48 -5.18 14.48 28.07
N ILE A 49 -6.18 15.22 28.56
CA ILE A 49 -6.17 16.69 28.53
C ILE A 49 -5.29 17.23 29.67
N PRO A 50 -4.19 17.95 29.35
CA PRO A 50 -3.32 18.53 30.37
C PRO A 50 -4.05 19.52 31.28
N ASN A 51 -3.64 19.61 32.54
CA ASN A 51 -4.30 20.49 33.52
C ASN A 51 -4.00 21.98 33.34
N SER A 52 -2.97 22.33 32.56
CA SER A 52 -2.58 23.71 32.28
C SER A 52 -3.49 24.41 31.27
N TRP A 53 -4.47 23.71 30.70
CA TRP A 53 -5.31 24.26 29.66
C TRP A 53 -6.51 25.03 30.27
N PRO A 54 -6.63 26.36 30.05
CA PRO A 54 -7.58 27.22 30.75
C PRO A 54 -9.06 26.86 30.54
N PHE A 55 -9.39 26.24 29.40
CA PHE A 55 -10.77 25.85 29.05
C PHE A 55 -11.05 24.36 29.31
N LYS A 56 -10.23 23.68 30.12
CA LYS A 56 -10.39 22.24 30.42
C LYS A 56 -11.77 21.90 30.97
N ALA A 57 -12.33 22.75 31.84
CA ALA A 57 -13.65 22.53 32.41
C ALA A 57 -14.77 22.59 31.35
N GLU A 58 -14.69 23.56 30.44
CA GLU A 58 -15.66 23.76 29.36
C GLU A 58 -15.65 22.59 28.37
N LEU A 59 -14.48 22.14 27.94
CA LEU A 59 -14.36 20.99 27.05
C LEU A 59 -14.85 19.69 27.69
N LEU A 60 -14.60 19.49 28.99
CA LEU A 60 -15.12 18.34 29.69
C LEU A 60 -16.66 18.35 29.72
N ALA A 61 -17.27 19.54 29.88
CA ALA A 61 -18.72 19.71 29.82
C ALA A 61 -19.27 19.46 28.39
N ASP A 62 -18.58 19.93 27.35
CA ASP A 62 -18.95 19.66 25.95
C ASP A 62 -18.85 18.17 25.61
N ILE A 63 -17.78 17.51 26.05
CA ILE A 63 -17.61 16.07 25.88
C ILE A 63 -18.74 15.29 26.58
N ALA A 64 -19.11 15.68 27.80
CA ALA A 64 -20.21 15.06 28.54
C ALA A 64 -21.54 15.23 27.79
N ARG A 65 -21.84 16.45 27.34
CA ARG A 65 -23.04 16.76 26.54
C ARG A 65 -23.09 15.98 25.23
N SER A 66 -21.94 15.83 24.54
CA SER A 66 -21.84 15.04 23.32
C SER A 66 -22.10 13.55 23.60
N LYS A 67 -21.56 13.01 24.69
CA LYS A 67 -21.80 11.61 25.10
C LYS A 67 -23.27 11.36 25.46
N GLU A 68 -23.94 12.29 26.13
CA GLU A 68 -25.37 12.18 26.42
C GLU A 68 -26.22 12.19 25.13
N ARG A 69 -25.90 13.08 24.18
CA ARG A 69 -26.55 13.11 22.86
C ARG A 69 -26.31 11.82 22.06
N GLU A 70 -25.09 11.28 22.11
CA GLU A 70 -24.78 9.99 21.49
C GLU A 70 -25.49 8.82 22.17
N ALA A 71 -25.59 8.83 23.50
CA ALA A 71 -26.28 7.79 24.25
C ALA A 71 -27.78 7.82 24.00
N ALA A 72 -28.38 9.02 23.92
CA ALA A 72 -29.79 9.19 23.59
C ALA A 72 -30.12 8.83 22.12
N SER A 73 -29.19 9.09 21.19
CA SER A 73 -29.37 8.72 19.78
C SER A 73 -29.07 7.24 19.50
N LYS A 74 -28.22 6.60 20.32
CA LYS A 74 -28.06 5.14 20.36
C LYS A 74 -29.29 4.50 20.98
N LYS A 75 -30.39 4.43 20.24
CA LYS A 75 -31.46 3.44 20.50
C LYS A 75 -30.79 2.05 20.59
N PRO A 76 -31.15 1.19 21.56
CA PRO A 76 -30.68 -0.19 21.53
C PRO A 76 -31.12 -0.77 20.20
N LYS A 77 -30.16 -1.10 19.33
CA LYS A 77 -30.49 -1.73 18.05
C LYS A 77 -31.20 -3.03 18.39
N SER A 78 -32.49 -3.10 18.07
CA SER A 78 -33.25 -4.34 18.18
C SER A 78 -32.49 -5.44 17.43
N TYR A 79 -32.59 -6.68 17.89
CA TYR A 79 -32.04 -7.83 17.18
C TYR A 79 -32.48 -7.83 15.69
N GLU A 80 -33.70 -7.37 15.42
CA GLU A 80 -34.26 -7.22 14.08
C GLU A 80 -33.53 -6.16 13.23
N ASP A 81 -33.17 -5.01 13.81
CA ASP A 81 -32.43 -3.95 13.12
C ASP A 81 -31.01 -4.38 12.75
N LEU A 82 -30.38 -5.18 13.63
CA LEU A 82 -29.06 -5.77 13.37
C LEU A 82 -29.14 -6.81 12.25
N MET A 83 -30.18 -7.65 12.25
CA MET A 83 -30.42 -8.60 11.16
C MET A 83 -30.69 -7.88 9.84
N ALA A 84 -31.52 -6.85 9.83
CA ALA A 84 -31.84 -6.05 8.65
C ALA A 84 -30.61 -5.32 8.10
N GLN A 85 -29.75 -4.74 8.94
CA GLN A 85 -28.48 -4.15 8.50
C GLN A 85 -27.53 -5.19 7.92
N SER A 86 -27.43 -6.37 8.54
CA SER A 86 -26.58 -7.45 8.03
C SER A 86 -27.06 -8.00 6.68
N ALA A 87 -28.38 -8.08 6.48
CA ALA A 87 -28.99 -8.52 5.24
C ALA A 87 -28.79 -7.48 4.12
N LYS A 88 -28.97 -6.19 4.42
CA LYS A 88 -28.71 -5.09 3.48
C LYS A 88 -27.23 -5.01 3.07
N ALA A 89 -26.32 -5.14 4.03
CA ALA A 89 -24.88 -5.15 3.76
C ALA A 89 -24.46 -6.36 2.91
N LYS A 90 -25.08 -7.53 3.11
CA LYS A 90 -24.89 -8.70 2.24
C LYS A 90 -25.41 -8.45 0.83
N SER A 91 -26.63 -7.92 0.68
CA SER A 91 -27.19 -7.64 -0.65
C SER A 91 -26.40 -6.57 -1.41
N GLU A 92 -25.90 -5.53 -0.73
CA GLU A 92 -25.05 -4.51 -1.36
C GLU A 92 -23.68 -5.07 -1.76
N PHE A 93 -23.11 -5.97 -0.96
CA PHE A 93 -21.87 -6.66 -1.30
C PHE A 93 -22.03 -7.63 -2.49
N ASP A 94 -23.19 -8.29 -2.59
CA ASP A 94 -23.51 -9.19 -3.70
C ASP A 94 -23.93 -8.45 -4.98
N ALA A 95 -24.57 -7.28 -4.85
CA ALA A 95 -25.01 -6.43 -5.98
C ALA A 95 -23.89 -5.57 -6.57
N ALA A 96 -22.82 -5.30 -5.83
CA ALA A 96 -21.64 -4.66 -6.39
C ALA A 96 -21.06 -5.55 -7.51
N PRO A 97 -20.79 -5.01 -8.72
CA PRO A 97 -20.24 -5.79 -9.81
C PRO A 97 -18.91 -6.40 -9.35
N GLN A 98 -18.97 -7.69 -9.03
CA GLN A 98 -17.81 -8.46 -8.61
C GLN A 98 -16.94 -8.61 -9.85
N LEU A 99 -15.93 -7.75 -10.00
CA LEU A 99 -14.76 -7.99 -10.85
C LEU A 99 -13.96 -9.14 -10.23
N THR A 100 -14.55 -10.34 -10.23
CA THR A 100 -14.08 -11.55 -9.52
C THR A 100 -12.70 -12.04 -10.00
N ASN A 101 -12.22 -11.55 -11.13
CA ASN A 101 -10.98 -12.03 -11.74
C ASN A 101 -9.70 -11.44 -11.09
N LEU A 102 -9.78 -10.26 -10.44
CA LEU A 102 -8.62 -9.68 -9.74
C LEU A 102 -8.44 -10.26 -8.32
N ASP A 103 -9.55 -10.58 -7.64
CA ASP A 103 -9.53 -11.13 -6.29
C ASP A 103 -9.20 -12.63 -6.23
N LYS A 104 -9.48 -13.38 -7.31
CA LYS A 104 -9.07 -14.80 -7.42
C LYS A 104 -7.54 -14.95 -7.49
N ALA A 105 -6.83 -14.02 -8.13
CA ALA A 105 -5.37 -13.97 -8.10
C ALA A 105 -4.78 -13.59 -6.72
N ALA A 106 -5.62 -13.06 -5.81
CA ALA A 106 -5.26 -12.74 -4.43
C ALA A 106 -5.60 -13.87 -3.43
N LYS A 107 -6.18 -15.00 -3.87
CA LYS A 107 -6.46 -16.17 -3.02
C LYS A 107 -5.29 -17.17 -2.92
N ASP A 108 -4.09 -16.82 -3.36
CA ASP A 108 -2.91 -17.66 -3.20
C ASP A 108 -2.26 -17.46 -1.83
N THR A 109 -2.03 -18.53 -1.06
CA THR A 109 -1.78 -18.54 0.40
C THR A 109 -0.34 -18.14 0.79
N GLY A 110 0.14 -17.00 0.30
CA GLY A 110 1.49 -16.46 0.58
C GLY A 110 1.56 -15.33 1.60
N VAL A 111 2.65 -15.26 2.37
CA VAL A 111 2.98 -14.17 3.31
C VAL A 111 3.19 -12.85 2.53
N GLY A 112 2.38 -11.81 2.81
CA GLY A 112 2.46 -10.50 2.13
C GLY A 112 1.13 -9.99 1.51
N GLN A 113 0.03 -10.72 1.65
CA GLN A 113 -1.26 -10.43 1.02
C GLN A 113 -1.92 -9.09 1.43
N GLN A 114 -1.70 -8.60 2.66
CA GLN A 114 -2.32 -7.34 3.11
C GLN A 114 -1.84 -6.13 2.29
N SER A 115 -0.55 -6.07 1.95
CA SER A 115 -0.01 -5.00 1.10
C SER A 115 -0.45 -5.16 -0.35
N ARG A 116 -0.53 -6.40 -0.86
CA ARG A 116 -1.01 -6.67 -2.23
C ARG A 116 -2.48 -6.28 -2.42
N ARG A 117 -3.35 -6.59 -1.45
CA ARG A 117 -4.75 -6.17 -1.46
C ARG A 117 -4.91 -4.66 -1.41
N ALA A 118 -4.17 -3.98 -0.53
CA ALA A 118 -4.17 -2.52 -0.45
C ALA A 118 -3.67 -1.86 -1.74
N TYR A 119 -2.66 -2.46 -2.40
CA TYR A 119 -2.18 -2.01 -3.70
C TYR A 119 -3.24 -2.18 -4.79
N LEU A 120 -3.93 -3.33 -4.84
CA LEU A 120 -4.98 -3.58 -5.83
C LEU A 120 -6.21 -2.68 -5.61
N SER A 121 -6.59 -2.37 -4.36
CA SER A 121 -7.66 -1.43 -4.09
C SER A 121 -7.31 -0.01 -4.54
N CYS A 122 -6.07 0.43 -4.29
CA CYS A 122 -5.57 1.71 -4.79
C CYS A 122 -5.54 1.74 -6.32
N LEU A 123 -5.05 0.68 -6.96
CA LEU A 123 -5.04 0.54 -8.41
C LEU A 123 -6.46 0.65 -9.00
N ARG A 124 -7.46 0.04 -8.35
CA ARG A 124 -8.86 0.13 -8.77
C ARG A 124 -9.38 1.57 -8.72
N GLU A 125 -9.06 2.30 -7.66
CA GLU A 125 -9.43 3.71 -7.50
C GLU A 125 -8.75 4.60 -8.55
N VAL A 126 -7.47 4.37 -8.83
CA VAL A 126 -6.71 5.08 -9.88
C VAL A 126 -7.30 4.79 -11.26
N ILE A 127 -7.60 3.52 -11.56
CA ILE A 127 -8.25 3.12 -12.81
C ILE A 127 -9.59 3.83 -12.95
N HIS A 128 -10.40 3.90 -11.89
CA HIS A 128 -11.70 4.58 -11.95
C HIS A 128 -11.59 6.09 -12.19
N ARG A 129 -10.56 6.75 -11.66
CA ARG A 129 -10.38 8.21 -11.79
C ARG A 129 -9.67 8.66 -13.07
N SER A 130 -9.05 7.75 -13.81
CA SER A 130 -8.21 8.07 -14.96
C SER A 130 -8.94 7.82 -16.29
N ASP A 131 -8.77 8.76 -17.22
CA ASP A 131 -9.25 8.62 -18.60
C ASP A 131 -8.23 7.88 -19.49
N VAL A 132 -6.94 8.08 -19.20
CA VAL A 132 -5.83 7.49 -19.96
C VAL A 132 -4.87 6.78 -19.02
N ILE A 133 -4.52 5.54 -19.37
CA ILE A 133 -3.64 4.67 -18.60
C ILE A 133 -2.39 4.35 -19.43
N LEU A 134 -1.23 4.62 -18.85
CA LEU A 134 0.07 4.38 -19.45
C LEU A 134 0.72 3.16 -18.81
N GLN A 135 0.97 2.12 -19.60
CA GLN A 135 1.64 0.91 -19.14
C GLN A 135 3.11 0.95 -19.55
N ILE A 136 3.99 1.06 -18.56
CA ILE A 136 5.43 1.13 -18.79
C ILE A 136 6.01 -0.28 -18.87
N LEU A 137 6.68 -0.58 -19.98
CA LEU A 137 7.37 -1.84 -20.26
C LEU A 137 8.88 -1.60 -20.34
N ASP A 138 9.70 -2.53 -19.85
CA ASP A 138 11.17 -2.51 -20.08
C ASP A 138 11.46 -3.11 -21.46
N ALA A 139 12.22 -2.41 -22.30
CA ALA A 139 12.48 -2.84 -23.68
C ALA A 139 13.13 -4.23 -23.75
N ARG A 140 13.85 -4.66 -22.70
CA ARG A 140 14.60 -5.94 -22.68
C ARG A 140 13.70 -7.14 -22.52
N ASP A 141 12.61 -6.96 -21.79
CA ASP A 141 11.59 -7.98 -21.58
C ASP A 141 10.20 -7.32 -21.48
N PRO A 142 9.63 -6.89 -22.62
CA PRO A 142 8.35 -6.22 -22.63
C PRO A 142 7.18 -7.16 -22.33
N MET A 143 7.36 -8.48 -22.47
CA MET A 143 6.32 -9.47 -22.15
C MET A 143 6.29 -9.77 -20.64
N GLY A 144 7.46 -9.93 -20.00
CA GLY A 144 7.55 -10.17 -18.56
C GLY A 144 7.22 -8.95 -17.69
N THR A 145 7.40 -7.74 -18.22
CA THR A 145 7.03 -6.49 -17.53
C THR A 145 5.60 -6.03 -17.85
N ARG A 146 4.86 -6.78 -18.67
CA ARG A 146 3.46 -6.51 -18.98
C ARG A 146 2.57 -6.86 -17.79
N ALA A 147 1.49 -6.09 -17.62
CA ALA A 147 0.51 -6.36 -16.58
C ALA A 147 -0.18 -7.70 -16.86
N GLY A 148 -0.56 -8.39 -15.79
CA GLY A 148 -1.20 -9.70 -15.92
C GLY A 148 -2.48 -9.61 -16.77
N PRO A 149 -2.84 -10.70 -17.49
CA PRO A 149 -4.03 -10.74 -18.34
C PRO A 149 -5.32 -10.30 -17.63
N SER A 150 -5.43 -10.58 -16.33
CA SER A 150 -6.58 -10.19 -15.50
C SER A 150 -6.73 -8.67 -15.32
N VAL A 151 -5.61 -7.94 -15.28
CA VAL A 151 -5.65 -6.47 -15.19
C VAL A 151 -6.01 -5.88 -16.54
N GLU A 152 -5.45 -6.39 -17.63
CA GLU A 152 -5.77 -5.91 -18.98
C GLU A 152 -7.22 -6.18 -19.36
N GLU A 153 -7.77 -7.35 -19.03
CA GLU A 153 -9.18 -7.67 -19.22
C GLU A 153 -10.08 -6.71 -18.42
N ALA A 154 -9.69 -6.38 -17.18
CA ALA A 154 -10.40 -5.40 -16.36
C ALA A 154 -10.30 -3.96 -16.89
N LEU A 155 -9.25 -3.63 -17.65
CA LEU A 155 -9.16 -2.34 -18.34
C LEU A 155 -10.01 -2.33 -19.61
N LEU A 156 -10.02 -3.43 -20.37
CA LEU A 156 -10.82 -3.60 -21.60
C LEU A 156 -12.32 -3.62 -21.32
N SER A 157 -12.76 -4.06 -20.14
CA SER A 157 -14.18 -4.00 -19.76
C SER A 157 -14.69 -2.55 -19.58
N HIS A 158 -13.79 -1.58 -19.44
CA HIS A 158 -14.09 -0.16 -19.34
C HIS A 158 -13.87 0.50 -20.71
N ALA A 159 -14.94 0.60 -21.50
CA ALA A 159 -14.88 1.13 -22.87
C ALA A 159 -14.49 2.62 -22.97
N ASP A 160 -14.57 3.35 -21.86
CA ASP A 160 -14.24 4.77 -21.72
C ASP A 160 -12.72 5.04 -21.64
N LYS A 161 -11.92 4.03 -21.29
CA LYS A 161 -10.50 4.22 -20.94
C LYS A 161 -9.58 3.88 -22.09
N ARG A 162 -8.58 4.74 -22.29
CA ARG A 162 -7.56 4.54 -23.31
C ARG A 162 -6.28 3.99 -22.69
N VAL A 163 -5.83 2.83 -23.16
CA VAL A 163 -4.58 2.20 -22.73
C VAL A 163 -3.49 2.43 -23.78
N VAL A 164 -2.33 2.91 -23.34
CA VAL A 164 -1.15 3.13 -24.19
C VAL A 164 0.07 2.44 -23.58
N LEU A 165 0.81 1.69 -24.38
CA LEU A 165 2.05 1.03 -23.98
C LEU A 165 3.24 1.98 -24.18
N ILE A 166 4.12 2.04 -23.19
CA ILE A 166 5.36 2.81 -23.25
C ILE A 166 6.53 1.85 -23.11
N LEU A 167 7.29 1.68 -24.19
CA LEU A 167 8.51 0.88 -24.20
C LEU A 167 9.68 1.75 -23.73
N ASN A 168 10.10 1.56 -22.49
CA ASN A 168 11.16 2.34 -21.83
C ASN A 168 12.53 1.63 -21.91
N LYS A 169 13.62 2.40 -21.78
CA LYS A 169 15.02 1.92 -21.84
C LYS A 169 15.43 1.30 -23.17
N ILE A 170 14.98 1.89 -24.28
CA ILE A 170 15.29 1.41 -25.64
C ILE A 170 16.77 1.52 -26.01
N ASP A 171 17.55 2.28 -25.24
CA ASP A 171 19.00 2.44 -25.37
C ASP A 171 19.77 1.15 -25.10
N LEU A 172 19.20 0.23 -24.30
CA LEU A 172 19.86 -1.01 -23.91
C LEU A 172 19.83 -2.09 -24.99
N ILE A 173 19.17 -1.84 -26.12
CA ILE A 173 18.83 -2.85 -27.14
C ILE A 173 19.11 -2.29 -28.53
N PRO A 174 19.55 -3.13 -29.49
CA PRO A 174 19.69 -2.70 -30.88
C PRO A 174 18.37 -2.17 -31.47
N LYS A 175 18.51 -1.20 -32.39
CA LYS A 175 17.37 -0.54 -33.06
C LYS A 175 16.45 -1.52 -33.79
N ASP A 176 17.01 -2.62 -34.31
CA ASP A 176 16.23 -3.66 -35.01
C ASP A 176 15.25 -4.37 -34.09
N ALA A 177 15.70 -4.73 -32.88
CA ALA A 177 14.86 -5.36 -31.88
C ALA A 177 13.80 -4.39 -31.33
N VAL A 178 14.13 -3.09 -31.18
CA VAL A 178 13.13 -2.06 -30.82
C VAL A 178 12.04 -1.98 -31.89
N THR A 179 12.42 -2.01 -33.17
CA THR A 179 11.47 -1.99 -34.30
C THR A 179 10.61 -3.25 -34.32
N GLY A 180 11.22 -4.42 -34.07
CA GLY A 180 10.50 -5.69 -33.92
C GLY A 180 9.46 -5.65 -32.80
N TRP A 181 9.83 -5.15 -31.62
CA TRP A 181 8.90 -5.01 -30.49
C TRP A 181 7.79 -4.01 -30.77
N LEU A 182 8.09 -2.86 -31.39
CA LEU A 182 7.06 -1.90 -31.77
C LEU A 182 6.04 -2.51 -32.76
N ASN A 183 6.52 -3.28 -33.75
CA ASN A 183 5.64 -3.95 -34.71
C ASN A 183 4.78 -5.04 -34.06
N TYR A 184 5.29 -5.72 -33.03
CA TYR A 184 4.54 -6.72 -32.28
C TYR A 184 3.50 -6.07 -31.36
N LEU A 185 3.91 -5.12 -30.52
CA LEU A 185 3.06 -4.53 -29.48
C LEU A 185 1.94 -3.66 -30.05
N ARG A 186 2.19 -2.95 -31.16
CA ARG A 186 1.19 -2.14 -31.87
C ARG A 186 0.01 -2.94 -32.42
N ARG A 187 0.13 -4.27 -32.55
CA ARG A 187 -1.00 -5.15 -32.90
C ARG A 187 -2.04 -5.22 -31.80
N SER A 188 -1.63 -5.00 -30.54
CA SER A 188 -2.51 -5.05 -29.37
C SER A 188 -2.95 -3.66 -28.93
N PHE A 189 -2.00 -2.77 -28.63
CA PHE A 189 -2.29 -1.44 -28.12
C PHE A 189 -1.34 -0.40 -28.73
N PRO A 190 -1.74 0.87 -28.86
CA PRO A 190 -0.85 1.95 -29.27
C PRO A 190 0.42 1.94 -28.41
N THR A 191 1.58 1.87 -29.06
CA THR A 191 2.88 1.73 -28.36
C THR A 191 3.84 2.83 -28.79
N VAL A 192 4.39 3.52 -27.79
CA VAL A 192 5.40 4.58 -27.95
C VAL A 192 6.73 4.10 -27.36
N ALA A 193 7.82 4.27 -28.10
CA ALA A 193 9.16 4.01 -27.60
C ALA A 193 9.72 5.27 -26.94
N LEU A 194 10.32 5.11 -25.76
CA LEU A 194 10.90 6.20 -24.99
C LEU A 194 12.37 5.89 -24.65
N LYS A 195 13.23 6.87 -24.90
CA LYS A 195 14.62 6.89 -24.49
C LYS A 195 14.72 7.78 -23.26
N ALA A 196 14.98 7.19 -22.10
CA ALA A 196 15.17 7.87 -20.81
C ALA A 196 16.61 7.69 -20.33
#